data_AF-A0A5K1CA11-F1
#
_entry.id   AF-A0A5K1CA11-F1
#
_cell.length_a   1.000
_cell.length_b   1.000
_cell.length_c   1.000
_cell.angle_alpha   90.00
_cell.angle_beta   90.00
_cell.angle_gamma   90.00
#
_symmetry.space_group_name_H-M   'P 1'
#
loop_
_entity.id
_entity.type
_entity.pdbx_description
1 polymer ?
#
loop_
_entity_poly.entity_id
_entity_poly.type
_entity_poly.pdbx_seq_one_letter_code
_entity_poly.pdbx_strand_id
1 'polypeptide(L)'
;LAGMWEKMHASHMNQKMIVDDLKLLDISNLCTETTEAHHKRTEQLCNITNEWSIKFEKLLQHQKEFIQTLNRWVRLSLIPIESSLKEKVSSPTRVVDPPIKDLLKNWNDELEHLSHEVTKNAIISFSAVVKAISGQQEEELNQKHKCEDAKREYDKKLRSFQDWLEKYKHKRGPEILEGCNEKDPVLSEKECQVELSKRKWDEELETYQNLSKQTREKSLASLKTGLPTLFNAIAEFSTFCSESYKKLLPLITSPQHPEKTA
;
A
#
# COMPACT_ATOMS: atom_id res chain seq x y z
N LEU A 1 -20.14 -11.61 -15.09
CA LEU A 1 -19.59 -10.46 -14.34
C LEU A 1 -20.19 -10.34 -12.95
N ALA A 2 -21.52 -10.39 -12.77
CA ALA A 2 -22.15 -10.38 -11.43
C ALA A 2 -21.51 -11.36 -10.43
N GLY A 3 -21.45 -12.67 -10.74
CA GLY A 3 -20.85 -13.66 -9.84
C GLY A 3 -19.34 -13.50 -9.57
N MET A 4 -18.60 -12.78 -10.42
CA MET A 4 -17.19 -12.43 -10.14
C MET A 4 -17.13 -11.36 -9.04
N TRP A 5 -17.96 -10.31 -9.17
CA TRP A 5 -18.04 -9.23 -8.18
C TRP A 5 -18.60 -9.69 -6.84
N GLU A 6 -19.52 -10.66 -6.82
CA GLU A 6 -19.96 -11.30 -5.57
C GLU A 6 -18.81 -12.01 -4.83
N LYS A 7 -17.99 -12.77 -5.56
CA LYS A 7 -16.80 -13.42 -4.98
C LYS A 7 -15.78 -12.40 -4.48
N MET A 8 -15.60 -11.30 -5.22
CA MET A 8 -14.72 -10.20 -4.85
C MET A 8 -15.20 -9.51 -3.57
N HIS A 9 -16.50 -9.21 -3.50
CA HIS A 9 -17.14 -8.67 -2.30
C HIS A 9 -16.94 -9.59 -1.10
N ALA A 10 -17.25 -10.88 -1.22
CA ALA A 10 -17.07 -11.83 -0.13
C ALA A 10 -15.62 -11.89 0.36
N SER A 11 -14.65 -11.84 -0.55
CA SER A 11 -13.22 -11.80 -0.22
C SER A 11 -12.85 -10.53 0.54
N HIS A 12 -13.30 -9.36 0.08
CA HIS A 12 -13.01 -8.08 0.72
C HIS A 12 -13.72 -7.92 2.07
N MET A 13 -14.91 -8.50 2.24
CA MET A 13 -15.60 -8.56 3.53
C MET A 13 -14.82 -9.42 4.53
N ASN A 14 -14.30 -10.58 4.11
CA ASN A 14 -13.45 -11.41 4.96
C ASN A 14 -12.17 -10.67 5.37
N GLN A 15 -11.53 -9.97 4.42
CA GLN A 15 -10.36 -9.14 4.71
C GLN A 15 -10.69 -8.00 5.68
N LYS A 16 -11.85 -7.35 5.51
CA LYS A 16 -12.34 -6.31 6.43
C LYS A 16 -12.52 -6.86 7.84
N MET A 17 -13.13 -8.04 8.00
CA MET A 17 -13.31 -8.67 9.32
C MET A 17 -11.97 -8.92 10.02
N ILE A 18 -11.00 -9.50 9.32
CA ILE A 18 -9.65 -9.72 9.85
C ILE A 18 -9.01 -8.39 10.29
N VAL A 19 -9.23 -7.33 9.52
CA VAL A 19 -8.68 -6.00 9.80
C VAL A 19 -9.40 -5.30 10.95
N ASP A 20 -10.69 -5.54 11.15
CA ASP A 20 -11.39 -5.01 12.32
C ASP A 20 -10.83 -5.60 13.62
N ASP A 21 -10.40 -6.87 13.60
CA ASP A 21 -9.71 -7.50 14.73
C ASP A 21 -8.33 -6.88 15.01
N LEU A 22 -7.67 -6.26 14.01
CA LEU A 22 -6.40 -5.55 14.23
C LEU A 22 -6.55 -4.44 15.26
N LYS A 23 -7.74 -3.86 15.46
CA LYS A 23 -7.98 -2.83 16.48
C LYS A 23 -7.59 -3.31 17.88
N LEU A 24 -7.77 -4.61 18.15
CA LEU A 24 -7.47 -5.26 19.43
C LEU A 24 -5.98 -5.54 19.63
N LEU A 25 -5.17 -5.49 18.56
CA LEU A 25 -3.74 -5.77 18.65
C LEU A 25 -3.03 -4.64 19.42
N ASP A 26 -2.35 -4.99 20.50
CA ASP A 26 -1.45 -4.10 21.22
C ASP A 26 -0.01 -4.59 21.09
N ILE A 27 0.86 -3.73 20.57
CA ILE A 27 2.30 -4.00 20.38
C ILE A 27 3.17 -3.08 21.23
N SER A 28 2.58 -2.32 22.16
CA SER A 28 3.28 -1.35 23.01
C SER A 28 4.46 -1.95 23.78
N ASN A 29 4.43 -3.25 24.07
CA ASN A 29 5.47 -4.00 24.77
C ASN A 29 6.40 -4.81 23.85
N LEU A 30 6.17 -4.79 22.53
CA LEU A 30 6.98 -5.54 21.57
C LEU A 30 8.11 -4.64 21.04
N CYS A 31 9.31 -4.81 21.60
CA CYS A 31 10.51 -4.20 21.06
C CYS A 31 10.97 -4.98 19.82
N THR A 32 10.42 -4.64 18.66
CA THR A 32 10.80 -5.25 17.38
C THR A 32 11.42 -4.20 16.47
N GLU A 33 12.71 -4.33 16.20
CA GLU A 33 13.44 -3.42 15.32
C GLU A 33 12.99 -3.55 13.86
N THR A 34 13.05 -2.46 13.10
CA THR A 34 12.95 -2.53 11.64
C THR A 34 14.23 -3.14 11.06
N THR A 35 14.06 -4.12 10.18
CA THR A 35 15.16 -4.73 9.43
C THR A 35 15.09 -4.24 7.98
N GLU A 36 16.20 -4.33 7.25
CA GLU A 36 16.20 -4.05 5.81
C GLU A 36 15.17 -4.89 5.06
N ALA A 37 14.96 -6.14 5.48
CA ALA A 37 13.94 -7.00 4.91
C ALA A 37 12.52 -6.45 5.16
N HIS A 38 12.23 -5.96 6.38
CA HIS A 38 10.94 -5.30 6.68
C HIS A 38 10.74 -4.05 5.81
N HIS A 39 11.78 -3.22 5.68
CA HIS A 39 11.73 -2.01 4.86
C HIS A 39 11.46 -2.33 3.39
N LYS A 40 12.21 -3.28 2.81
CA LYS A 40 12.03 -3.74 1.43
C LYS A 40 10.63 -4.31 1.18
N ARG A 41 10.04 -5.03 2.15
CA ARG A 41 8.65 -5.53 2.04
C ARG A 41 7.64 -4.39 2.03
N THR A 42 7.85 -3.35 2.83
CA THR A 42 6.99 -2.16 2.86
C THR A 42 7.10 -1.37 1.55
N GLU A 43 8.30 -1.23 0.99
CA GLU A 43 8.52 -0.62 -0.33
C GLU A 43 7.82 -1.40 -1.44
N GLN A 44 7.94 -2.73 -1.43
CA GLN A 44 7.20 -3.61 -2.35
C GLN A 44 5.69 -3.41 -2.22
N LEU A 45 5.15 -3.35 -1.00
CA LEU A 45 3.74 -3.09 -0.78
C LEU A 45 3.32 -1.74 -1.36
N CYS A 46 4.12 -0.68 -1.16
CA CYS A 46 3.88 0.66 -1.71
C CYS A 46 3.81 0.63 -3.25
N ASN A 47 4.72 -0.08 -3.89
CA ASN A 47 4.74 -0.22 -5.34
C ASN A 47 3.49 -0.97 -5.83
N ILE A 48 3.12 -2.07 -5.18
CA ILE A 48 1.93 -2.85 -5.53
C ILE A 48 0.65 -2.02 -5.34
N THR A 49 0.53 -1.24 -4.27
CA THR A 49 -0.65 -0.38 -4.04
C THR A 49 -0.76 0.76 -5.04
N ASN A 50 0.37 1.34 -5.45
CA ASN A 50 0.40 2.34 -6.53
C ASN A 50 0.03 1.74 -7.89
N GLU A 51 0.57 0.58 -8.23
CA GLU A 51 0.20 -0.11 -9.45
C GLU A 51 -1.28 -0.51 -9.45
N TRP A 52 -1.78 -0.96 -8.30
CA TRP A 52 -3.18 -1.34 -8.16
C TRP A 52 -4.14 -0.18 -8.48
N SER A 53 -3.90 1.04 -7.99
CA SER A 53 -4.78 2.18 -8.31
C SER A 53 -4.83 2.46 -9.83
N ILE A 54 -3.66 2.43 -10.49
CA ILE A 54 -3.54 2.65 -11.94
C ILE A 54 -4.26 1.53 -12.70
N LYS A 55 -4.07 0.27 -12.30
CA LYS A 55 -4.70 -0.88 -12.96
C LYS A 55 -6.21 -0.90 -12.75
N PHE A 56 -6.67 -0.53 -11.57
CA PHE A 56 -8.08 -0.42 -11.22
C PHE A 56 -8.78 0.63 -12.10
N GLU A 57 -8.23 1.83 -12.19
CA GLU A 57 -8.76 2.89 -13.06
C GLU A 57 -8.78 2.46 -14.52
N LYS A 58 -7.67 1.90 -15.01
CA LYS A 58 -7.60 1.37 -16.38
C LYS A 58 -8.65 0.30 -16.64
N LEU A 59 -8.88 -0.64 -15.73
CA LEU A 59 -9.87 -1.69 -15.91
C LEU A 59 -11.27 -1.09 -16.15
N LEU A 60 -11.66 -0.12 -15.34
CA LEU A 60 -12.97 0.51 -15.44
C LEU A 60 -13.10 1.38 -16.69
N GLN A 61 -12.06 2.12 -17.03
CA GLN A 61 -12.02 2.92 -18.24
C GLN A 61 -12.18 2.04 -19.49
N HIS A 62 -11.43 0.95 -19.60
CA HIS A 62 -11.56 0.03 -20.75
C HIS A 62 -12.94 -0.64 -20.80
N GLN A 63 -13.57 -0.95 -19.65
CA GLN A 63 -14.94 -1.48 -19.64
C GLN A 63 -15.95 -0.47 -20.19
N LYS A 64 -15.84 0.81 -19.80
CA LYS A 64 -16.68 1.89 -20.33
C LYS A 64 -16.48 2.06 -21.84
N GLU A 65 -15.23 2.19 -22.28
CA GLU A 65 -14.89 2.39 -23.68
C GLU A 65 -15.34 1.22 -24.57
N PHE A 66 -15.21 -0.01 -24.09
CA PHE A 66 -15.67 -1.20 -24.80
C PHE A 66 -17.18 -1.15 -25.05
N ILE A 67 -17.98 -0.86 -24.01
CA ILE A 67 -19.44 -0.80 -24.12
C ILE A 67 -19.90 0.39 -24.96
N GLN A 68 -19.26 1.56 -24.82
CA GLN A 68 -19.54 2.72 -25.67
C GLN A 68 -19.24 2.43 -27.15
N THR A 69 -18.11 1.76 -27.43
CA THR A 69 -17.73 1.37 -28.80
C THR A 69 -18.74 0.38 -29.40
N LEU A 70 -19.16 -0.60 -28.61
CA LEU A 70 -20.15 -1.59 -29.04
C LEU A 70 -21.52 -0.96 -29.31
N ASN A 71 -21.97 -0.04 -28.46
CA ASN A 71 -23.18 0.76 -28.70
C ASN A 71 -23.10 1.56 -30.01
N ARG A 72 -21.96 2.23 -30.25
CA ARG A 72 -21.72 2.96 -31.50
C ARG A 72 -21.75 2.04 -32.71
N TRP A 73 -21.12 0.87 -32.62
CA TRP A 73 -21.08 -0.12 -33.69
C TRP A 73 -22.50 -0.62 -34.04
N VAL A 74 -23.31 -1.00 -33.04
CA VAL A 74 -24.70 -1.40 -33.26
C VAL A 74 -25.49 -0.28 -33.94
N ARG A 75 -25.34 0.97 -33.47
CA ARG A 75 -26.03 2.11 -34.09
C ARG A 75 -25.68 2.29 -35.57
N LEU A 76 -24.41 2.11 -35.93
CA LEU A 76 -23.95 2.19 -37.33
C LEU A 76 -24.42 1.00 -38.16
N SER A 77 -24.48 -0.20 -37.58
CA SER A 77 -24.96 -1.42 -38.27
C SER A 77 -26.45 -1.37 -38.64
N LEU A 78 -27.23 -0.50 -38.00
CA LEU A 78 -28.66 -0.32 -38.23
C LEU A 78 -28.98 0.74 -39.29
N ILE A 79 -27.98 1.45 -39.80
CA ILE A 79 -28.15 2.40 -40.91
C ILE A 79 -28.26 1.58 -42.19
N PRO A 80 -29.39 1.60 -42.91
CA PRO A 80 -29.51 0.91 -44.18
C PRO A 80 -28.44 1.45 -45.15
N ILE A 81 -27.64 0.56 -45.75
CA ILE A 81 -26.79 0.96 -46.87
C ILE A 81 -27.75 1.25 -48.01
N GLU A 82 -27.91 2.54 -48.38
CA GLU A 82 -28.67 2.92 -49.56
C GLU A 82 -28.01 2.28 -50.79
N SER A 83 -28.50 1.11 -51.21
CA SER A 83 -28.15 0.55 -52.50
C SER A 83 -28.79 1.46 -53.55
N SER A 84 -27.97 2.22 -54.26
CA SER A 84 -28.35 3.13 -55.35
C SER A 84 -28.82 2.40 -56.62
N LEU A 85 -29.52 1.26 -56.47
CA LEU A 85 -30.11 0.51 -57.55
C LEU A 85 -31.63 0.55 -57.39
N LYS A 86 -32.21 1.46 -58.17
CA LYS A 86 -33.62 1.58 -58.55
C LYS A 86 -34.42 0.29 -58.33
N GLU A 87 -35.16 0.21 -57.24
CA GLU A 87 -36.33 -0.65 -57.21
C GLU A 87 -37.41 -0.05 -56.31
N LYS A 88 -38.57 0.21 -56.92
CA LYS A 88 -39.76 0.72 -56.26
C LYS A 88 -40.25 -0.36 -55.30
N VAL A 89 -39.96 -0.24 -54.01
CA VAL A 89 -40.57 -1.06 -52.96
C VAL A 89 -41.37 -0.16 -52.03
N SER A 90 -42.69 -0.23 -52.16
CA SER A 90 -43.70 0.52 -51.41
C SER A 90 -43.94 -0.06 -50.01
N SER A 91 -42.89 -0.24 -49.22
CA SER A 91 -43.02 -0.67 -47.82
C SER A 91 -41.90 -0.06 -47.00
N PRO A 92 -42.17 0.59 -45.84
CA PRO A 92 -41.11 1.03 -44.97
C PRO A 92 -40.30 -0.19 -44.54
N THR A 93 -39.00 -0.22 -44.85
CA THR A 93 -38.08 -1.22 -44.31
C THR A 93 -38.17 -1.16 -42.79
N ARG A 94 -38.84 -2.14 -42.16
CA ARG A 94 -38.90 -2.23 -40.71
C ARG A 94 -37.48 -2.48 -40.22
N VAL A 95 -36.83 -1.44 -39.72
CA VAL A 95 -35.59 -1.58 -38.94
C VAL A 95 -35.98 -2.32 -37.67
N VAL A 96 -35.78 -3.64 -37.65
CA VAL A 96 -35.97 -4.44 -36.44
C VAL A 96 -34.81 -4.08 -35.52
N ASP A 97 -35.12 -3.39 -34.43
CA ASP A 97 -34.13 -3.11 -33.40
C ASP A 97 -33.61 -4.45 -32.85
N PRO A 98 -32.28 -4.67 -32.85
CA PRO A 98 -31.74 -5.95 -32.47
C PRO A 98 -31.94 -6.13 -30.96
N PRO A 99 -32.30 -7.33 -30.47
CA PRO A 99 -32.56 -7.60 -29.05
C PRO A 99 -31.42 -7.16 -28.11
N ILE A 100 -30.19 -7.13 -28.63
CA ILE A 100 -28.99 -6.70 -27.90
C ILE A 100 -28.94 -5.19 -27.60
N LYS A 101 -29.70 -4.36 -28.33
CA LYS A 101 -29.68 -2.90 -28.22
C LYS A 101 -30.09 -2.43 -26.82
N ASP A 102 -31.15 -3.01 -26.26
CA ASP A 102 -31.64 -2.65 -24.94
C ASP A 102 -30.65 -3.06 -23.83
N LEU A 103 -30.04 -4.24 -23.99
CA LEU A 103 -28.98 -4.71 -23.09
C LEU A 103 -27.79 -3.75 -23.10
N LEU A 104 -27.30 -3.35 -24.29
CA LEU A 104 -26.13 -2.48 -24.42
C LEU A 104 -26.39 -1.06 -23.91
N LYS A 105 -27.60 -0.54 -24.12
CA LYS A 105 -28.00 0.75 -23.58
C LYS A 105 -28.03 0.72 -22.05
N ASN A 106 -28.76 -0.24 -21.47
CA ASN A 106 -28.88 -0.36 -20.02
C ASN A 106 -27.52 -0.67 -19.36
N TRP A 107 -26.67 -1.46 -20.02
CA TRP A 107 -25.31 -1.71 -19.53
C TRP A 107 -24.46 -0.44 -19.57
N ASN A 108 -24.54 0.35 -20.65
CA ASN A 108 -23.85 1.62 -20.72
C ASN A 108 -24.30 2.57 -19.59
N ASP A 109 -25.61 2.69 -19.38
CA ASP A 109 -26.18 3.56 -18.35
C ASP A 109 -25.71 3.14 -16.94
N GLU A 110 -25.74 1.85 -16.61
CA GLU A 110 -25.21 1.34 -15.32
C GLU A 110 -23.69 1.59 -15.17
N LEU A 111 -22.90 1.49 -16.25
CA LEU A 111 -21.46 1.78 -16.19
C LEU A 111 -21.16 3.29 -16.06
N GLU A 112 -21.98 4.16 -16.65
CA GLU A 112 -21.82 5.60 -16.46
C GLU A 112 -22.14 6.03 -15.03
N HIS A 113 -23.15 5.41 -14.41
CA HIS A 113 -23.48 5.60 -13.00
C HIS A 113 -22.46 5.00 -12.02
N LEU A 114 -21.53 4.18 -12.52
CA LEU A 114 -20.52 3.52 -11.71
C LEU A 114 -19.43 4.51 -11.26
N SER A 115 -19.68 5.14 -10.11
CA SER A 115 -18.73 6.01 -9.43
C SER A 115 -17.66 5.16 -8.75
N HIS A 116 -16.44 5.22 -9.27
CA HIS A 116 -15.27 4.51 -8.72
C HIS A 116 -14.27 5.44 -8.04
N GLU A 117 -14.55 6.75 -8.01
CA GLU A 117 -13.67 7.77 -7.44
C GLU A 117 -13.42 7.54 -5.95
N VAL A 118 -14.45 7.17 -5.19
CA VAL A 118 -14.31 6.87 -3.74
C VAL A 118 -13.33 5.72 -3.54
N THR A 119 -13.48 4.64 -4.31
CA THR A 119 -12.61 3.46 -4.23
C THR A 119 -11.19 3.77 -4.67
N LYS A 120 -11.03 4.47 -5.79
CA LYS A 120 -9.74 4.92 -6.31
C LYS A 120 -9.02 5.78 -5.27
N ASN A 121 -9.70 6.76 -4.69
CA ASN A 121 -9.15 7.63 -3.66
C ASN A 121 -8.78 6.84 -2.40
N ALA A 122 -9.58 5.86 -1.98
CA ALA A 122 -9.23 5.00 -0.86
C ALA A 122 -7.94 4.21 -1.11
N ILE A 123 -7.74 3.67 -2.32
CA ILE A 123 -6.49 2.98 -2.71
C ILE A 123 -5.30 3.94 -2.69
N ILE A 124 -5.47 5.15 -3.26
CA ILE A 124 -4.42 6.19 -3.28
C ILE A 124 -4.06 6.62 -1.85
N SER A 125 -5.05 6.89 -1.01
CA SER A 125 -4.85 7.25 0.40
C SER A 125 -4.12 6.14 1.16
N PHE A 126 -4.49 4.88 0.94
CA PHE A 126 -3.78 3.76 1.56
C PHE A 126 -2.33 3.65 1.06
N SER A 127 -2.08 3.86 -0.23
CA SER A 127 -0.72 3.89 -0.77
C SER A 127 0.14 5.00 -0.12
N ALA A 128 -0.45 6.18 0.12
CA ALA A 128 0.22 7.26 0.86
C ALA A 128 0.54 6.86 2.31
N VAL A 129 -0.35 6.11 2.97
CA VAL A 129 -0.11 5.55 4.31
C VAL A 129 1.10 4.61 4.29
N VAL A 130 1.16 3.66 3.34
CA VAL A 130 2.30 2.73 3.23
C VAL A 130 3.60 3.48 2.93
N LYS A 131 3.55 4.52 2.07
CA LYS A 131 4.71 5.37 1.79
C LYS A 131 5.23 6.09 3.03
N ALA A 132 4.33 6.61 3.88
CA ALA A 132 4.72 7.25 5.14
C ALA A 132 5.38 6.27 6.10
N ILE A 133 4.88 5.03 6.19
CA ILE A 133 5.50 3.95 6.97
C ILE A 133 6.90 3.63 6.44
N SER A 134 7.05 3.52 5.12
CA SER A 134 8.34 3.26 4.47
C SER A 134 9.38 4.33 4.83
N GLY A 135 8.98 5.61 4.85
CA GLY A 135 9.87 6.72 5.23
C GLY A 135 10.29 6.67 6.71
N GLN A 136 9.39 6.32 7.62
CA GLN A 136 9.73 6.13 9.04
C GLN A 136 10.70 4.96 9.25
N GLN A 137 10.49 3.87 8.52
CA GLN A 137 11.40 2.72 8.54
C GLN A 137 12.80 3.09 8.02
N GLU A 138 12.88 3.91 6.98
CA GLU A 138 14.15 4.42 6.45
C GLU A 138 14.88 5.30 7.48
N GLU A 139 14.14 6.19 8.16
CA GLU A 139 14.69 7.02 9.23
C GLU A 139 15.24 6.18 10.39
N GLU A 140 14.49 5.15 10.83
CA GLU A 140 14.93 4.20 11.85
C GLU A 140 16.21 3.46 11.44
N LEU A 141 16.28 2.98 10.19
CA LEU A 141 17.47 2.29 9.68
C LEU A 141 18.68 3.24 9.60
N ASN A 142 18.48 4.47 9.14
CA ASN A 142 19.55 5.47 9.10
C ASN A 142 20.09 5.78 10.50
N GLN A 143 19.20 5.90 11.50
CA GLN A 143 19.60 6.10 12.89
C GLN A 143 20.31 4.88 13.48
N LYS A 144 19.88 3.66 13.11
CA LYS A 144 20.58 2.42 13.48
C LYS A 144 22.03 2.41 13.01
N HIS A 145 22.26 2.74 11.73
CA HIS A 145 23.62 2.81 11.18
C HIS A 145 24.50 3.82 11.92
N LYS A 146 23.96 5.00 12.25
CA LYS A 146 24.68 6.02 13.06
C LYS A 146 25.04 5.50 14.46
N CYS A 147 24.11 4.82 15.13
CA CYS A 147 24.35 4.20 16.44
C CYS A 147 25.45 3.12 16.33
N GLU A 148 25.44 2.30 15.29
CA GLU A 148 26.47 1.28 15.03
C GLU A 148 27.85 1.89 14.71
N ASP A 149 27.90 3.01 13.99
CA ASP A 149 29.13 3.77 13.75
C ASP A 149 29.68 4.37 15.05
N ALA A 150 28.82 4.99 15.88
CA ALA A 150 29.21 5.56 17.17
C ALA A 150 29.74 4.48 18.12
N LYS A 151 29.10 3.30 18.15
CA LYS A 151 29.57 2.14 18.90
C LYS A 151 30.94 1.67 18.43
N ARG A 152 31.15 1.55 17.12
CA ARG A 152 32.45 1.19 16.54
C ARG A 152 33.55 2.18 16.91
N GLU A 153 33.24 3.48 16.93
CA GLU A 153 34.17 4.54 17.36
C GLU A 153 34.53 4.38 18.85
N TYR A 154 33.54 4.17 19.71
CA TYR A 154 33.73 3.91 21.14
C TYR A 154 34.60 2.67 21.37
N ASP A 155 34.28 1.53 20.75
CA ASP A 155 35.03 0.28 20.89
C ASP A 155 36.50 0.42 20.43
N LYS A 156 36.75 1.25 19.41
CA LYS A 156 38.11 1.55 18.94
C LYS A 156 38.88 2.41 19.95
N LYS A 157 38.23 3.44 20.51
CA LYS A 157 38.85 4.32 21.53
C LYS A 157 39.11 3.55 22.82
N LEU A 158 38.16 2.72 23.26
CA LEU A 158 38.29 1.86 24.43
C LEU A 158 39.48 0.90 24.30
N ARG A 159 39.58 0.18 23.17
CA ARG A 159 40.73 -0.70 22.91
C ARG A 159 42.06 0.06 22.88
N SER A 160 42.10 1.19 22.18
CA SER A 160 43.30 2.03 22.11
C SER A 160 43.73 2.54 23.50
N PHE A 161 42.77 2.83 24.37
CA PHE A 161 43.02 3.24 25.75
C PHE A 161 43.55 2.08 26.59
N GLN A 162 42.94 0.89 26.49
CA GLN A 162 43.41 -0.33 27.19
C GLN A 162 44.85 -0.68 26.80
N ASP A 163 45.16 -0.69 25.51
CA ASP A 163 46.52 -0.96 25.00
C ASP A 163 47.54 0.08 25.51
N TRP A 164 47.14 1.35 25.59
CA TRP A 164 47.98 2.42 26.11
C TRP A 164 48.19 2.26 27.62
N LEU A 165 47.13 1.95 28.38
CA LEU A 165 47.17 1.75 29.82
C LEU A 165 48.11 0.60 30.22
N GLU A 166 48.07 -0.51 29.48
CA GLU A 166 48.99 -1.64 29.69
C GLU A 166 50.46 -1.25 29.49
N LYS A 167 50.76 -0.55 28.38
CA LYS A 167 52.11 -0.05 28.08
C LYS A 167 52.57 0.98 29.11
N TYR A 168 51.67 1.84 29.56
CA TYR A 168 51.92 2.86 30.57
C TYR A 168 52.28 2.22 31.92
N LYS A 169 51.50 1.24 32.37
CA LYS A 169 51.77 0.45 33.59
C LYS A 169 53.12 -0.28 33.52
N HIS A 170 53.44 -0.88 32.37
CA HIS A 170 54.70 -1.58 32.17
C HIS A 170 55.93 -0.64 32.22
N LYS A 171 55.80 0.61 31.74
CA LYS A 171 56.89 1.60 31.76
C LYS A 171 57.13 2.25 33.12
N ARG A 172 56.09 2.44 33.94
CA ARG A 172 56.20 3.19 35.22
C ARG A 172 56.62 2.33 36.41
N GLY A 173 56.52 1.00 36.31
CA GLY A 173 56.81 0.06 37.40
C GLY A 173 55.81 0.16 38.57
N PRO A 174 55.64 -0.90 39.38
CA PRO A 174 54.70 -0.89 40.50
C PRO A 174 55.07 0.09 41.63
N GLU A 175 56.34 0.46 41.78
CA GLU A 175 56.86 1.26 42.92
C GLU A 175 56.57 2.78 42.85
N ILE A 176 56.20 3.35 41.69
CA ILE A 176 55.96 4.80 41.55
C ILE A 176 54.45 5.16 41.70
N LEU A 177 53.56 4.16 41.67
CA LEU A 177 52.11 4.38 41.72
C LEU A 177 51.55 4.63 43.13
N GLU A 178 52.28 4.30 44.19
CA GLU A 178 51.85 4.53 45.58
C GLU A 178 52.17 5.95 46.11
N GLY A 179 53.01 6.73 45.42
CA GLY A 179 53.56 7.99 45.95
C GLY A 179 53.04 9.31 45.36
N CYS A 180 52.29 9.28 44.24
CA CYS A 180 51.82 10.51 43.57
C CYS A 180 50.29 10.56 43.56
N ASN A 181 49.72 11.33 44.49
CA ASN A 181 48.27 11.59 44.60
C ASN A 181 47.70 12.49 43.47
N GLU A 182 48.53 12.95 42.53
CA GLU A 182 48.08 13.70 41.36
C GLU A 182 47.83 12.71 40.20
N LYS A 183 46.55 12.56 39.83
CA LYS A 183 46.15 11.84 38.61
C LYS A 183 46.94 12.40 37.43
N ASP A 184 47.69 11.54 36.73
CA ASP A 184 48.45 11.93 35.55
C ASP A 184 47.51 12.64 34.55
N PRO A 185 47.78 13.91 34.17
CA PRO A 185 46.95 14.66 33.23
C PRO A 185 46.72 13.92 31.92
N VAL A 186 47.69 13.13 31.46
CA VAL A 186 47.60 12.34 30.22
C VAL A 186 46.64 11.16 30.38
N LEU A 187 46.64 10.50 31.54
CA LEU A 187 45.68 9.43 31.85
C LEU A 187 44.26 10.01 31.89
N SER A 188 44.08 11.13 32.59
CA SER A 188 42.77 11.79 32.71
C SER A 188 42.23 12.27 31.36
N GLU A 189 43.10 12.77 30.47
CA GLU A 189 42.69 13.18 29.13
C GLU A 189 42.23 11.99 28.28
N LYS A 190 42.95 10.86 28.33
CA LYS A 190 42.60 9.64 27.59
C LYS A 190 41.31 9.00 28.10
N GLU A 191 41.11 8.97 29.42
CA GLU A 191 39.85 8.54 30.04
C GLU A 191 38.69 9.44 29.59
N CYS A 192 38.89 10.76 29.59
CA CYS A 192 37.89 11.71 29.12
C CYS A 192 37.50 11.46 27.66
N GLN A 193 38.45 11.18 26.77
CA GLN A 193 38.16 10.87 25.37
C GLN A 193 37.30 9.60 25.18
N VAL A 194 37.55 8.56 25.99
CA VAL A 194 36.74 7.33 25.99
C VAL A 194 35.33 7.62 26.50
N GLU A 195 35.21 8.32 27.63
CA GLU A 195 33.92 8.70 28.22
C GLU A 195 33.08 9.59 27.30
N LEU A 196 33.70 10.54 26.60
CA LEU A 196 33.01 11.36 25.59
C LEU A 196 32.46 10.50 24.44
N SER A 197 33.24 9.53 23.94
CA SER A 197 32.74 8.62 22.90
C SER A 197 31.66 7.67 23.40
N LYS A 198 31.74 7.26 24.67
CA LYS A 198 30.70 6.45 25.32
C LYS A 198 29.39 7.22 25.41
N ARG A 199 29.44 8.45 25.92
CA ARG A 199 28.25 9.31 26.04
C ARG A 199 27.59 9.54 24.69
N LYS A 200 28.39 9.82 23.65
CA LYS A 200 27.87 9.94 22.27
C LYS A 200 27.18 8.66 21.81
N TRP A 201 27.74 7.49 22.07
CA TRP A 201 27.08 6.21 21.73
C TRP A 201 25.78 6.02 22.53
N ASP A 202 25.78 6.32 23.83
CA ASP A 202 24.59 6.22 24.68
C ASP A 202 23.45 7.14 24.18
N GLU A 203 23.77 8.37 23.77
CA GLU A 203 22.81 9.33 23.17
C GLU A 203 22.22 8.83 21.84
N GLU A 204 23.06 8.28 20.95
CA GLU A 204 22.61 7.72 19.66
C GLU A 204 21.77 6.45 19.86
N LEU A 205 22.10 5.64 20.88
CA LEU A 205 21.36 4.42 21.25
C LEU A 205 19.98 4.76 21.81
N GLU A 206 19.87 5.74 22.71
CA GLU A 206 18.58 6.22 23.22
C GLU A 206 17.70 6.75 22.08
N THR A 207 18.28 7.53 21.18
CA THR A 207 17.59 8.07 20.00
C THR A 207 17.09 6.93 19.10
N TYR A 208 17.92 5.92 18.84
CA TYR A 208 17.54 4.74 18.06
C TYR A 208 16.37 3.97 18.70
N GLN A 209 16.43 3.69 20.00
CA GLN A 209 15.39 2.96 20.72
C GLN A 209 14.04 3.70 20.68
N ASN A 210 14.07 5.02 20.89
CA ASN A 210 12.89 5.87 20.82
C ASN A 210 12.28 5.87 19.41
N LEU A 211 13.11 5.99 18.38
CA LEU A 211 12.66 5.98 16.99
C LEU A 211 12.08 4.61 16.58
N SER A 212 12.71 3.51 17.01
CA SER A 212 12.20 2.16 16.74
C SER A 212 10.80 1.93 17.33
N LYS A 213 10.60 2.31 18.59
CA LYS A 213 9.28 2.27 19.24
C LYS A 213 8.27 3.13 18.48
N GLN A 214 8.65 4.37 18.16
CA GLN A 214 7.78 5.31 17.45
C GLN A 214 7.38 4.79 16.07
N THR A 215 8.31 4.23 15.30
CA THR A 215 8.03 3.64 13.98
C THR A 215 7.00 2.53 14.10
N ARG A 216 7.10 1.65 15.10
CA ARG A 216 6.12 0.57 15.32
C ARG A 216 4.74 1.09 15.69
N GLU A 217 4.66 1.99 16.67
CA GLU A 217 3.40 2.58 17.13
C GLU A 217 2.68 3.32 16.00
N LYS A 218 3.41 4.19 15.28
CA LYS A 218 2.86 4.95 14.16
C LYS A 218 2.44 4.04 13.01
N SER A 219 3.26 3.06 12.64
CA SER A 219 2.91 2.09 11.60
C SER A 219 1.62 1.35 11.93
N LEU A 220 1.49 0.84 13.17
CA LEU A 220 0.28 0.14 13.58
C LEU A 220 -0.93 1.06 13.58
N ALA A 221 -0.81 2.27 14.14
CA ALA A 221 -1.92 3.24 14.17
C ALA A 221 -2.39 3.62 12.76
N SER A 222 -1.45 3.83 11.84
CA SER A 222 -1.71 4.07 10.43
C SER A 222 -2.39 2.89 9.74
N LEU A 223 -1.98 1.65 10.02
CA LEU A 223 -2.63 0.46 9.45
C LEU A 223 -4.02 0.20 10.03
N LYS A 224 -4.22 0.42 11.34
CA LYS A 224 -5.52 0.33 12.03
C LYS A 224 -6.57 1.29 11.48
N THR A 225 -6.15 2.38 10.84
CA THR A 225 -7.04 3.40 10.27
C THR A 225 -7.16 3.27 8.75
N GLY A 226 -6.05 3.01 8.07
CA GLY A 226 -6.00 2.90 6.61
C GLY A 226 -6.65 1.63 6.06
N LEU A 227 -6.38 0.47 6.67
CA LEU A 227 -6.90 -0.81 6.16
C LEU A 227 -8.43 -0.91 6.21
N PRO A 228 -9.12 -0.55 7.33
CA PRO A 228 -10.58 -0.62 7.34
C PRO A 228 -11.23 0.28 6.29
N THR A 229 -10.70 1.49 6.12
CA THR A 229 -11.19 2.46 5.13
C THR A 229 -11.05 1.90 3.71
N LEU A 230 -9.89 1.32 3.40
CA LEU A 230 -9.62 0.68 2.11
C LEU A 230 -10.58 -0.49 1.85
N PHE A 231 -10.64 -1.45 2.78
CA PHE A 231 -11.45 -2.66 2.60
C PHE A 231 -12.94 -2.36 2.54
N ASN A 232 -13.40 -1.35 3.27
CA ASN A 232 -14.78 -0.89 3.17
C ASN A 232 -15.11 -0.37 1.77
N ALA A 233 -14.28 0.53 1.23
CA ALA A 233 -14.51 1.13 -0.08
C ALA A 233 -14.54 0.08 -1.21
N ILE A 234 -13.60 -0.88 -1.21
CA ILE A 234 -13.55 -1.93 -2.24
C ILE A 234 -14.66 -2.98 -2.07
N ALA A 235 -15.11 -3.24 -0.84
CA ALA A 235 -16.23 -4.14 -0.59
C ALA A 235 -17.56 -3.52 -1.06
N GLU A 236 -17.81 -2.25 -0.72
CA GLU A 236 -18.98 -1.48 -1.17
C GLU A 236 -19.01 -1.38 -2.70
N PHE A 237 -17.87 -1.06 -3.31
CA PHE A 237 -17.75 -1.02 -4.76
C PHE A 237 -18.05 -2.37 -5.42
N SER A 238 -17.56 -3.47 -4.84
CA SER A 238 -17.83 -4.82 -5.36
C SER A 238 -19.31 -5.17 -5.26
N THR A 239 -20.00 -4.75 -4.19
CA THR A 239 -21.46 -4.89 -4.06
C THR A 239 -22.17 -4.11 -5.16
N PHE A 240 -21.81 -2.82 -5.33
CA PHE A 240 -22.41 -1.96 -6.34
C PHE A 240 -22.27 -2.57 -7.75
N CYS A 241 -21.05 -3.01 -8.11
CA CYS A 241 -20.82 -3.71 -9.37
C CYS A 241 -21.72 -4.95 -9.50
N SER A 242 -21.76 -5.81 -8.49
CA SER A 242 -22.60 -7.02 -8.49
C SER A 242 -24.07 -6.70 -8.75
N GLU A 243 -24.62 -5.72 -8.04
CA GLU A 243 -26.01 -5.27 -8.18
C GLU A 243 -26.29 -4.70 -9.57
N SER A 244 -25.43 -3.82 -10.08
CA SER A 244 -25.55 -3.27 -11.44
C SER A 244 -25.56 -4.38 -12.49
N TYR A 245 -24.66 -5.36 -12.41
CA TYR A 245 -24.66 -6.49 -13.36
C TYR A 245 -25.86 -7.42 -13.20
N LYS A 246 -26.42 -7.56 -12.00
CA LYS A 246 -27.64 -8.35 -11.76
C LYS A 246 -28.86 -7.73 -12.42
N LYS A 247 -28.98 -6.40 -12.43
CA LYS A 247 -30.07 -5.69 -13.12
C LYS A 247 -30.09 -5.96 -14.63
N LEU A 248 -28.96 -6.33 -15.22
CA LEU A 248 -28.85 -6.67 -16.64
C LEU A 248 -29.28 -8.11 -16.95
N LEU A 249 -29.31 -9.01 -15.96
CA LEU A 249 -29.63 -10.43 -16.17
C LEU A 249 -31.01 -10.68 -16.81
N PRO A 250 -32.11 -10.01 -16.38
CA PRO A 250 -33.43 -10.21 -16.97
C PRO A 250 -33.47 -9.91 -18.48
N LEU A 251 -32.65 -8.99 -18.96
CA LEU A 251 -32.57 -8.62 -20.38
C LEU A 251 -31.90 -9.71 -21.23
N ILE A 252 -31.13 -10.60 -20.60
CA ILE A 252 -30.45 -11.72 -21.25
C ILE A 252 -31.36 -12.96 -21.26
N THR A 253 -32.18 -13.15 -20.21
CA THR A 253 -32.99 -14.36 -20.02
C THR A 253 -34.43 -14.22 -20.52
N SER A 254 -34.88 -13.04 -20.94
CA SER A 254 -36.25 -12.85 -21.45
C SER A 254 -36.39 -13.40 -22.87
N PRO A 255 -37.28 -14.39 -23.12
CA PRO A 255 -37.53 -14.89 -24.47
C PRO A 255 -38.29 -13.82 -25.27
N GLN A 256 -37.58 -13.11 -26.15
CA GLN A 256 -38.20 -12.18 -27.08
C GLN A 256 -38.83 -12.93 -28.26
N HIS A 257 -39.98 -13.59 -28.03
CA HIS A 257 -41.12 -13.76 -28.96
C HIS A 257 -42.12 -14.80 -28.42
N PRO A 258 -43.41 -14.49 -28.22
CA PRO A 258 -44.46 -15.48 -28.38
C PRO A 258 -44.61 -15.75 -29.88
N GLU A 259 -44.35 -16.98 -30.31
CA GLU A 259 -44.82 -17.49 -31.59
C GLU A 259 -46.34 -17.26 -31.65
N LYS A 260 -46.79 -16.46 -32.62
CA LYS A 260 -48.21 -16.41 -32.98
C LYS A 260 -48.54 -17.76 -33.61
N THR A 261 -49.09 -18.68 -32.81
CA THR A 261 -49.80 -19.86 -33.31
C THR A 261 -51.00 -19.41 -34.13
N ALA A 262 -51.20 -20.16 -35.22
CA ALA A 262 -52.09 -19.95 -36.37
C ALA A 262 -53.54 -19.60 -36.04
#